data_AF-A0A0D8HSP2-F1
#
_entry.id   AF-A0A0D8HSP2-F1
#
_cell.length_a   1.000
_cell.length_b   1.000
_cell.length_c   1.000
_cell.angle_alpha   90.00
_cell.angle_beta   90.00
_cell.angle_gamma   90.00
#
_symmetry.space_group_name_H-M   'P 1'
#
loop_
_entity.id
_entity.type
_entity.pdbx_description
1 polymer ?
#
loop_
_entity_poly.entity_id
_entity_poly.type
_entity_poly.pdbx_seq_one_letter_code
_entity_poly.pdbx_strand_id
1 'polypeptide(L)'
;MNATIDRYRYSVNMTSLQTPAVRIGDSAQGQIGSNLIEQSDADTYAQWFACLAEPMRVRLLHRVASASGGITVGALAEALGIGQPTVSHHLRKLADVGFVDLRKDGTSTVVAMSPTCCVALPQPADIVMGVLAPRPCCPTDLPDDVTVRAMADKDWDAVLRIYGEGIDTRNATFAVEVPTREQLDVQWLPKHRWVATIDDLVVGWATLSQASGRDCYRGVAENSVYVADGMRGRGVGKALLRKQVMSADDDGFWTLQTSIFPENRASISLHHSAGFRTVGIREKIAQLDGIWRDTVLLERRSAAESA
;
A
#
# COMPACT_ATOMS: atom_id res chain seq x y z
N MET A 1 -23.44 16.97 11.89
CA MET A 1 -24.19 15.76 11.46
C MET A 1 -23.42 14.55 11.94
N ASN A 2 -23.80 13.99 13.09
CA ASN A 2 -23.18 12.81 13.67
C ASN A 2 -23.83 11.56 13.06
N ALA A 3 -23.05 10.77 12.33
CA ALA A 3 -23.47 9.43 11.92
C ALA A 3 -23.20 8.46 13.08
N THR A 4 -24.25 8.01 13.74
CA THR A 4 -24.20 6.93 14.74
C THR A 4 -23.91 5.62 14.01
N ILE A 5 -22.70 5.07 14.17
CA ILE A 5 -22.35 3.74 13.68
C ILE A 5 -22.78 2.73 14.75
N ASP A 6 -23.79 1.93 14.41
CA ASP A 6 -24.31 0.83 15.21
C ASP A 6 -23.23 -0.25 15.42
N ARG A 7 -22.89 -0.54 16.68
CA ARG A 7 -21.71 -1.30 17.12
C ARG A 7 -21.88 -2.82 17.13
N TYR A 8 -22.98 -3.37 16.61
CA TYR A 8 -23.29 -4.81 16.78
C TYR A 8 -23.35 -5.67 15.52
N ARG A 9 -22.82 -5.24 14.36
CA ARG A 9 -23.05 -5.94 13.07
C ARG A 9 -21.95 -6.86 12.52
N TYR A 10 -20.83 -7.05 13.21
CA TYR A 10 -19.76 -7.94 12.73
C TYR A 10 -19.37 -8.96 13.79
N SER A 11 -20.16 -10.02 13.87
CA SER A 11 -19.67 -11.32 14.32
C SER A 11 -19.98 -12.34 13.22
N VAL A 12 -19.07 -13.32 13.12
CA VAL A 12 -19.11 -14.53 12.29
C VAL A 12 -18.26 -14.49 11.01
N ASN A 13 -17.10 -15.15 11.13
CA ASN A 13 -16.28 -15.85 10.12
C ASN A 13 -16.09 -15.17 8.76
N MET A 14 -15.11 -14.24 8.71
CA MET A 14 -14.44 -13.88 7.47
C MET A 14 -13.38 -14.95 7.16
N THR A 15 -13.59 -15.76 6.13
CA THR A 15 -12.47 -16.33 5.40
C THR A 15 -11.81 -15.14 4.69
N SER A 16 -10.73 -14.62 5.27
CA SER A 16 -9.91 -13.55 4.71
C SER A 16 -9.42 -13.97 3.33
N LEU A 17 -9.71 -13.17 2.30
CA LEU A 17 -8.95 -13.21 1.06
C LEU A 17 -8.01 -12.00 1.05
N GLN A 18 -6.72 -12.28 1.20
CA GLN A 18 -5.66 -11.37 0.80
C GLN A 18 -5.78 -11.09 -0.70
N THR A 19 -5.74 -9.82 -1.08
CA THR A 19 -5.40 -9.47 -2.46
C THR A 19 -3.95 -9.91 -2.67
N PRO A 20 -3.61 -10.72 -3.70
CA PRO A 20 -2.22 -11.00 -4.02
C PRO A 20 -1.53 -9.67 -4.31
N ALA A 21 -0.71 -9.23 -3.37
CA ALA A 21 0.23 -8.17 -3.62
C ALA A 21 1.36 -8.82 -4.41
N VAL A 22 1.25 -8.80 -5.75
CA VAL A 22 2.25 -9.42 -6.62
C VAL A 22 3.61 -8.85 -6.28
N ARG A 23 4.44 -9.70 -5.68
CA ARG A 23 5.79 -9.38 -5.25
C ARG A 23 6.74 -10.31 -5.96
N ILE A 24 7.87 -9.76 -6.39
CA ILE A 24 8.95 -10.57 -6.92
C ILE A 24 9.57 -11.31 -5.74
N GLY A 25 9.55 -12.64 -5.76
CA GLY A 25 10.28 -13.48 -4.81
C GLY A 25 11.79 -13.25 -4.91
N ASP A 26 12.48 -13.30 -3.76
CA ASP A 26 13.95 -13.21 -3.68
C ASP A 26 14.57 -14.33 -4.53
N SER A 27 15.06 -13.97 -5.72
CA SER A 27 15.90 -14.84 -6.55
C SER A 27 17.24 -14.14 -6.76
N ALA A 28 18.27 -14.74 -6.18
CA ALA A 28 19.63 -14.29 -6.25
C ALA A 28 20.17 -14.31 -7.69
N GLN A 29 20.88 -13.23 -8.04
CA GLN A 29 21.91 -13.11 -9.07
C GLN A 29 21.55 -13.46 -10.53
N GLY A 30 21.41 -12.40 -11.32
CA GLY A 30 22.04 -12.29 -12.65
C GLY A 30 21.59 -13.27 -13.72
N GLN A 31 20.43 -13.03 -14.34
CA GLN A 31 20.13 -13.45 -15.71
C GLN A 31 18.92 -12.68 -16.26
N ILE A 32 18.85 -12.56 -17.57
CA ILE A 32 17.78 -11.90 -18.34
C ILE A 32 16.43 -12.51 -17.93
N GLY A 33 15.63 -11.80 -17.13
CA GLY A 33 14.27 -12.22 -16.76
C GLY A 33 13.91 -11.93 -15.30
N SER A 34 13.48 -10.72 -14.97
CA SER A 34 12.97 -10.39 -13.62
C SER A 34 11.65 -9.61 -13.68
N ASN A 35 10.75 -10.03 -14.59
CA ASN A 35 9.38 -9.51 -14.71
C ASN A 35 8.38 -10.66 -14.82
N LEU A 36 8.68 -11.79 -14.17
CA LEU A 36 7.77 -12.93 -14.13
C LEU A 36 6.89 -12.80 -12.89
N ILE A 37 5.58 -12.91 -13.09
CA ILE A 37 4.60 -13.04 -12.01
C ILE A 37 4.92 -14.33 -11.24
N GLU A 38 4.84 -14.31 -9.91
CA GLU A 38 5.04 -15.51 -9.11
C GLU A 38 3.99 -16.58 -9.46
N GLN A 39 4.36 -17.87 -9.41
CA GLN A 39 3.43 -18.95 -9.78
C GLN A 39 2.15 -18.94 -8.92
N SER A 40 2.26 -18.62 -7.64
CA SER A 40 1.15 -18.49 -6.69
C SER A 40 0.15 -17.39 -7.10
N ASP A 41 0.67 -16.23 -7.54
CA ASP A 41 -0.14 -15.12 -8.05
C ASP A 41 -0.79 -15.49 -9.39
N ALA A 42 -0.05 -16.14 -10.29
CA ALA A 42 -0.57 -16.62 -11.57
C ALA A 42 -1.70 -17.63 -11.38
N ASP A 43 -1.57 -18.57 -10.44
CA ASP A 43 -2.60 -19.54 -10.09
C ASP A 43 -3.85 -18.85 -9.53
N THR A 44 -3.66 -17.82 -8.69
CA THR A 44 -4.77 -17.01 -8.15
C THR A 44 -5.53 -16.30 -9.27
N TYR A 45 -4.82 -15.66 -10.20
CA TYR A 45 -5.43 -15.01 -11.36
C TYR A 45 -6.11 -16.01 -12.29
N ALA A 46 -5.52 -17.19 -12.52
CA ALA A 46 -6.12 -18.24 -13.31
C ALA A 46 -7.45 -18.72 -12.69
N GLN A 47 -7.53 -18.84 -11.37
CA GLN A 47 -8.78 -19.16 -10.67
C GLN A 47 -9.83 -18.07 -10.85
N TRP A 48 -9.43 -16.79 -10.80
CA TRP A 48 -10.34 -15.65 -11.05
C TRP A 48 -10.89 -15.69 -12.47
N PHE A 49 -10.03 -15.84 -13.48
CA PHE A 49 -10.44 -15.90 -14.87
C PHE A 49 -11.27 -17.15 -15.18
N ALA A 50 -10.91 -18.32 -14.64
CA ALA A 50 -11.70 -19.55 -14.80
C ALA A 50 -13.10 -19.40 -14.17
N CYS A 51 -13.20 -18.68 -13.05
CA CYS A 51 -14.48 -18.33 -12.48
C CYS A 51 -15.25 -17.38 -13.42
N LEU A 52 -14.65 -16.32 -13.94
CA LEU A 52 -15.35 -15.38 -14.82
C LEU A 52 -15.63 -15.89 -16.24
N ALA A 53 -14.95 -16.95 -16.69
CA ALA A 53 -15.11 -17.55 -18.03
C ALA A 53 -16.47 -18.24 -18.26
N GLU A 54 -17.44 -18.08 -17.37
CA GLU A 54 -18.79 -18.65 -17.50
C GLU A 54 -19.84 -17.53 -17.57
N PRO A 55 -20.67 -17.48 -18.64
CA PRO A 55 -21.58 -16.37 -18.88
C PRO A 55 -22.59 -16.10 -17.77
N MET A 56 -23.12 -17.14 -17.10
CA MET A 56 -24.10 -16.97 -16.03
C MET A 56 -23.49 -16.28 -14.81
N ARG A 57 -22.24 -16.59 -14.45
CA ARG A 57 -21.51 -15.92 -13.37
C ARG A 57 -21.28 -14.43 -13.66
N VAL A 58 -20.97 -14.06 -14.89
CA VAL A 58 -20.86 -12.65 -15.29
C VAL A 58 -22.20 -11.92 -15.17
N ARG A 59 -23.30 -12.54 -15.63
CA ARG A 59 -24.66 -11.99 -15.51
C ARG A 59 -25.10 -11.83 -14.06
N LEU A 60 -24.79 -12.81 -13.20
CA LEU A 60 -25.04 -12.75 -11.76
C LEU A 60 -24.29 -11.58 -11.12
N LEU A 61 -22.98 -11.45 -11.37
CA LEU A 61 -22.18 -10.36 -10.83
C LEU A 61 -22.70 -8.99 -11.25
N HIS A 62 -23.02 -8.81 -12.53
CA HIS A 62 -23.59 -7.56 -13.01
C HIS A 62 -24.90 -7.22 -12.30
N ARG A 63 -25.77 -8.21 -12.07
CA ARG A 63 -27.05 -8.00 -11.37
C ARG A 63 -26.87 -7.69 -9.89
N VAL A 64 -25.95 -8.37 -9.21
CA VAL A 64 -25.61 -8.11 -7.80
C VAL A 64 -24.97 -6.72 -7.64
N ALA A 65 -24.04 -6.34 -8.52
CA ALA A 65 -23.39 -5.02 -8.51
C ALA A 65 -24.37 -3.87 -8.73
N SER A 66 -25.44 -4.11 -9.50
CA SER A 66 -26.49 -3.12 -9.76
C SER A 66 -27.51 -2.99 -8.62
N ALA A 67 -27.44 -3.82 -7.58
CA ALA A 67 -28.37 -3.82 -6.46
C ALA A 67 -27.73 -3.19 -5.21
N SER A 68 -28.04 -1.92 -4.97
CA SER A 68 -27.59 -1.18 -3.77
C SER A 68 -28.14 -1.83 -2.50
N GLY A 69 -27.27 -2.47 -1.70
CA GLY A 69 -27.65 -3.07 -0.41
C GLY A 69 -27.78 -4.60 -0.38
N GLY A 70 -27.43 -5.28 -1.49
CA GLY A 70 -27.50 -6.73 -1.61
C GLY A 70 -28.86 -7.23 -2.09
N ILE A 71 -28.88 -8.42 -2.69
CA ILE A 71 -30.06 -9.01 -3.33
C ILE A 71 -30.24 -10.46 -2.88
N THR A 72 -31.48 -10.92 -2.68
CA THR A 72 -31.73 -12.31 -2.25
C THR A 72 -31.50 -13.28 -3.41
N VAL A 73 -31.12 -14.52 -3.08
CA VAL A 73 -31.00 -15.61 -4.07
C VAL A 73 -32.31 -15.84 -4.83
N GLY A 74 -33.45 -15.70 -4.16
CA GLY A 74 -34.77 -15.79 -4.80
C GLY A 74 -35.01 -14.69 -5.82
N ALA A 75 -34.72 -13.43 -5.47
CA ALA A 75 -34.85 -12.30 -6.39
C ALA A 75 -33.86 -12.38 -7.56
N LEU A 76 -32.67 -12.95 -7.36
CA LEU A 76 -31.71 -13.22 -8.44
C LEU A 76 -32.23 -14.30 -9.41
N ALA A 77 -32.80 -15.38 -8.88
CA ALA A 77 -33.39 -16.45 -9.68
C ALA A 77 -34.53 -15.94 -10.55
N GLU A 78 -35.42 -15.12 -9.99
CA GLU A 78 -36.51 -14.47 -10.70
C GLU A 78 -35.99 -13.51 -11.77
N ALA A 79 -35.07 -12.60 -11.42
CA ALA A 79 -34.54 -11.59 -12.33
C ALA A 79 -33.77 -12.19 -13.52
N LEU A 80 -33.16 -13.35 -13.35
CA LEU A 80 -32.39 -14.02 -14.41
C LEU A 80 -33.18 -15.14 -15.13
N GLY A 81 -34.38 -15.46 -14.65
CA GLY A 81 -35.24 -16.50 -15.21
C GLY A 81 -34.66 -17.92 -15.08
N ILE A 82 -33.93 -18.19 -14.00
CA ILE A 82 -33.26 -19.49 -13.77
C ILE A 82 -33.61 -20.08 -12.41
N GLY A 83 -33.44 -21.40 -12.26
CA GLY A 83 -33.74 -22.10 -11.01
C GLY A 83 -32.84 -21.65 -9.85
N GLN A 84 -33.42 -21.54 -8.65
CA GLN A 84 -32.68 -21.25 -7.42
C GLN A 84 -31.52 -22.22 -7.14
N PRO A 85 -31.60 -23.53 -7.43
CA PRO A 85 -30.45 -24.44 -7.28
C PRO A 85 -29.27 -24.03 -8.17
N THR A 86 -29.55 -23.60 -9.41
CA THR A 86 -28.54 -23.12 -10.36
C THR A 86 -27.89 -21.85 -9.85
N VAL A 87 -28.69 -20.84 -9.46
CA VAL A 87 -28.16 -19.59 -8.87
C VAL A 87 -27.28 -19.88 -7.66
N SER A 88 -27.74 -20.71 -6.74
CA SER A 88 -27.00 -21.06 -5.53
C SER A 88 -25.66 -21.74 -5.84
N HIS A 89 -25.60 -22.58 -6.87
CA HIS A 89 -24.38 -23.23 -7.32
C HIS A 89 -23.36 -22.23 -7.87
N HIS A 90 -23.78 -21.31 -8.75
CA HIS A 90 -22.89 -20.28 -9.30
C HIS A 90 -22.44 -19.28 -8.24
N LEU A 91 -23.33 -18.90 -7.32
CA LEU A 91 -23.00 -18.00 -6.21
C LEU A 91 -22.00 -18.61 -5.23
N ARG A 92 -22.08 -19.92 -4.96
CA ARG A 92 -21.07 -20.60 -4.13
C ARG A 92 -19.69 -20.49 -4.77
N LYS A 93 -19.56 -20.80 -6.06
CA LYS A 93 -18.29 -20.67 -6.79
C LYS A 93 -17.78 -19.22 -6.83
N LEU A 94 -18.68 -18.24 -6.97
CA LEU A 94 -18.31 -16.82 -6.92
C LEU A 94 -17.84 -16.42 -5.52
N ALA A 95 -18.47 -16.94 -4.46
CA ALA A 95 -18.08 -16.70 -3.08
C ALA A 95 -16.75 -17.40 -2.73
N ASP A 96 -16.52 -18.62 -3.24
CA ASP A 96 -15.27 -19.37 -3.03
C ASP A 96 -14.05 -18.62 -3.58
N VAL A 97 -14.23 -17.87 -4.68
CA VAL A 97 -13.21 -17.03 -5.31
C VAL A 97 -13.23 -15.58 -4.78
N GLY A 98 -14.19 -15.24 -3.91
CA GLY A 98 -14.28 -13.94 -3.25
C GLY A 98 -14.99 -12.82 -4.00
N PHE A 99 -15.70 -13.12 -5.09
CA PHE A 99 -16.41 -12.09 -5.86
C PHE A 99 -17.67 -11.54 -5.17
N VAL A 100 -18.31 -12.36 -4.34
CA VAL A 100 -19.56 -12.01 -3.65
C VAL A 100 -19.53 -12.50 -2.21
N ASP A 101 -20.15 -11.74 -1.33
CA ASP A 101 -20.40 -12.13 0.05
C ASP A 101 -21.81 -12.69 0.20
N LEU A 102 -21.94 -13.82 0.88
CA LEU A 102 -23.22 -14.49 1.16
C LEU A 102 -23.57 -14.34 2.65
N ARG A 103 -24.67 -13.66 2.96
CA ARG A 103 -25.17 -13.52 4.33
C ARG A 103 -26.56 -14.14 4.46
N LYS A 104 -26.80 -14.91 5.52
CA LYS A 104 -28.16 -15.35 5.85
C LYS A 104 -28.93 -14.22 6.54
N ASP A 105 -30.14 -13.97 6.06
CA ASP A 105 -31.10 -13.02 6.63
C ASP A 105 -32.45 -13.74 6.78
N GLY A 106 -32.71 -14.23 8.00
CA GLY A 106 -33.83 -15.14 8.26
C GLY A 106 -33.73 -16.44 7.45
N THR A 107 -34.75 -16.71 6.62
CA THR A 107 -34.83 -17.88 5.74
C THR A 107 -34.16 -17.66 4.38
N SER A 108 -33.69 -16.44 4.10
CA SER A 108 -33.19 -16.03 2.79
C SER A 108 -31.68 -15.79 2.82
N THR A 109 -30.98 -16.15 1.75
CA THR A 109 -29.58 -15.75 1.58
C THR A 109 -29.54 -14.46 0.77
N VAL A 110 -28.94 -13.42 1.33
CA VAL A 110 -28.64 -12.13 0.67
C VAL A 110 -27.21 -12.18 0.14
N VAL A 111 -27.06 -11.75 -1.11
CA VAL A 111 -25.80 -11.68 -1.83
C VAL A 111 -25.42 -10.23 -2.01
N ALA A 112 -24.18 -9.87 -1.67
CA ALA A 112 -23.62 -8.55 -1.93
C ALA A 112 -22.32 -8.67 -2.72
N MET A 113 -21.96 -7.62 -3.46
CA MET A 113 -20.61 -7.52 -4.04
C MET A 113 -19.59 -7.45 -2.93
N SER A 114 -18.49 -8.20 -3.07
CA SER A 114 -17.34 -7.98 -2.19
C SER A 114 -16.74 -6.60 -2.49
N PRO A 115 -16.55 -5.71 -1.50
CA PRO A 115 -15.99 -4.38 -1.70
C PRO A 115 -14.63 -4.36 -2.39
N THR A 116 -13.85 -5.45 -2.27
CA THR A 116 -12.54 -5.64 -2.89
C THR A 116 -12.62 -5.82 -4.40
N CYS A 117 -13.66 -6.45 -4.93
CA CYS A 117 -13.82 -6.68 -6.38
C CYS A 117 -14.09 -5.41 -7.17
N CYS A 118 -14.74 -4.42 -6.55
CA CYS A 118 -15.02 -3.13 -7.17
C CYS A 118 -13.75 -2.30 -7.44
N VAL A 119 -12.64 -2.62 -6.77
CA VAL A 119 -11.36 -1.89 -6.87
C VAL A 119 -10.27 -2.70 -7.57
N ALA A 120 -10.37 -4.03 -7.54
CA ALA A 120 -9.28 -4.91 -7.97
C ALA A 120 -9.30 -5.24 -9.46
N LEU A 121 -10.44 -5.58 -10.08
CA LEU A 121 -10.51 -6.31 -11.37
C LEU A 121 -9.78 -5.69 -12.59
N PRO A 122 -9.65 -4.35 -12.76
CA PRO A 122 -8.81 -3.80 -13.83
C PRO A 122 -7.33 -4.18 -13.69
N GLN A 123 -6.82 -4.24 -12.44
CA GLN A 123 -5.39 -4.41 -12.18
C GLN A 123 -4.83 -5.81 -12.49
N PRO A 124 -5.48 -6.94 -12.16
CA PRO A 124 -5.04 -8.29 -12.53
C PRO A 124 -4.95 -8.49 -14.04
N ALA A 125 -5.92 -8.00 -14.80
CA ALA A 125 -5.87 -8.09 -16.26
C ALA A 125 -4.68 -7.29 -16.79
N ASP A 126 -4.46 -6.07 -16.27
CA ASP A 126 -3.30 -5.26 -16.63
C ASP A 126 -1.97 -5.91 -16.21
N ILE A 127 -1.89 -6.56 -15.04
CA ILE A 127 -0.70 -7.29 -14.58
C ILE A 127 -0.41 -8.50 -15.49
N VAL A 128 -1.42 -9.33 -15.78
CA VAL A 128 -1.28 -10.52 -16.64
C VAL A 128 -0.94 -10.15 -18.08
N MET A 129 -1.50 -9.04 -18.57
CA MET A 129 -1.19 -8.51 -19.90
C MET A 129 0.15 -7.75 -19.95
N GLY A 130 0.89 -7.67 -18.84
CA GLY A 130 2.19 -7.00 -18.75
C GLY A 130 2.10 -5.47 -18.82
N VAL A 131 0.90 -4.91 -18.65
CA VAL A 131 0.63 -3.46 -18.60
C VAL A 131 1.05 -2.89 -17.24
N LEU A 132 1.00 -3.68 -16.17
CA LEU A 132 1.49 -3.32 -14.83
C LEU A 132 2.60 -4.27 -14.37
N ALA A 133 3.74 -3.70 -13.96
CA ALA A 133 4.83 -4.49 -13.38
C ALA A 133 4.51 -4.94 -11.93
N PRO A 134 4.97 -6.14 -11.52
CA PRO A 134 4.97 -6.58 -10.13
C PRO A 134 5.60 -5.54 -9.19
N ARG A 135 5.11 -5.44 -7.94
CA ARG A 135 5.68 -4.49 -6.98
C ARG A 135 6.81 -5.15 -6.21
N PRO A 136 8.03 -4.58 -6.18
CA PRO A 136 9.08 -5.10 -5.31
C PRO A 136 8.65 -4.96 -3.83
N CYS A 137 9.09 -5.87 -2.96
CA CYS A 137 8.84 -5.77 -1.52
C CYS A 137 9.62 -4.60 -0.89
N CYS A 138 10.86 -4.42 -1.36
CA CYS A 138 11.84 -3.40 -1.01
C CYS A 138 12.99 -3.41 -2.06
N PRO A 139 13.88 -2.41 -2.10
CA PRO A 139 15.03 -2.43 -3.00
C PRO A 139 16.01 -3.55 -2.63
N THR A 140 16.52 -4.28 -3.62
CA THR A 140 17.48 -5.39 -3.44
C THR A 140 18.89 -5.05 -3.93
N ASP A 141 19.02 -4.08 -4.83
CA ASP A 141 20.29 -3.58 -5.35
C ASP A 141 20.89 -2.50 -4.45
N LEU A 142 21.34 -2.93 -3.27
CA LEU A 142 21.95 -2.03 -2.30
C LEU A 142 23.45 -1.84 -2.56
N PRO A 143 23.98 -0.63 -2.33
CA PRO A 143 25.42 -0.37 -2.40
C PRO A 143 26.15 -0.95 -1.18
N ASP A 144 27.33 -1.55 -1.40
CA ASP A 144 28.11 -2.23 -0.35
C ASP A 144 28.76 -1.26 0.65
N ASP A 145 28.99 -0.01 0.24
CA ASP A 145 29.65 1.04 1.05
C ASP A 145 28.69 1.83 1.94
N VAL A 146 27.37 1.58 1.84
CA VAL A 146 26.36 2.25 2.68
C VAL A 146 25.93 1.33 3.80
N THR A 147 26.26 1.72 5.02
CA THR A 147 25.75 1.06 6.24
C THR A 147 24.54 1.80 6.78
N VAL A 148 23.46 1.10 7.12
CA VAL A 148 22.29 1.68 7.79
C VAL A 148 22.21 1.18 9.22
N ARG A 149 22.09 2.10 10.16
CA ARG A 149 22.03 1.82 11.60
C ARG A 149 21.01 2.70 12.30
N ALA A 150 20.66 2.33 13.53
CA ALA A 150 19.84 3.18 14.39
C ALA A 150 20.53 4.54 14.59
N MET A 151 19.72 5.60 14.58
CA MET A 151 20.17 6.95 14.91
C MET A 151 20.58 7.01 16.38
N ALA A 152 21.72 7.63 16.65
CA ALA A 152 22.22 7.91 17.99
C ALA A 152 22.26 9.42 18.24
N ASP A 153 22.41 9.81 19.51
CA ASP A 153 22.43 11.23 19.90
C ASP A 153 23.53 12.05 19.24
N LYS A 154 24.66 11.43 18.89
CA LYS A 154 25.74 12.11 18.16
C LYS A 154 25.39 12.47 16.72
N ASP A 155 24.33 11.91 16.17
CA ASP A 155 23.96 12.08 14.75
C ASP A 155 23.06 13.30 14.52
N TRP A 156 22.52 13.93 15.58
CA TRP A 156 21.54 15.02 15.47
C TRP A 156 22.02 16.18 14.59
N ASP A 157 23.26 16.63 14.76
CA ASP A 157 23.81 17.74 13.98
C ASP A 157 23.81 17.42 12.47
N ALA A 158 24.16 16.19 12.10
CA ALA A 158 24.12 15.74 10.71
C ALA A 158 22.68 15.60 10.19
N VAL A 159 21.76 15.09 11.02
CA VAL A 159 20.35 14.93 10.67
C VAL A 159 19.69 16.29 10.39
N LEU A 160 19.89 17.27 11.27
CA LEU A 160 19.35 18.63 11.12
C LEU A 160 19.96 19.34 9.91
N ARG A 161 21.27 19.19 9.68
CA ARG A 161 21.93 19.70 8.46
C ARG A 161 21.28 19.14 7.20
N ILE A 162 21.13 17.81 7.12
CA ILE A 162 20.52 17.14 5.95
C ILE A 162 19.03 17.53 5.78
N TYR A 163 18.32 17.79 6.88
CA TYR A 163 16.95 18.33 6.82
C TYR A 163 16.96 19.71 6.16
N GLY A 164 17.88 20.60 6.60
CA GLY A 164 18.08 21.93 6.01
C GLY A 164 18.38 21.88 4.52
N GLU A 165 19.30 21.01 4.10
CA GLU A 165 19.60 20.77 2.69
C GLU A 165 18.34 20.36 1.89
N GLY A 166 17.42 19.61 2.51
CA GLY A 166 16.13 19.26 1.92
C GLY A 166 15.20 20.46 1.78
N ILE A 167 15.11 21.33 2.78
CA ILE A 167 14.35 22.59 2.74
C ILE A 167 14.87 23.49 1.62
N ASP A 168 16.20 23.62 1.49
CA ASP A 168 16.85 24.47 0.49
C ASP A 168 16.46 24.10 -0.94
N THR A 169 16.16 22.80 -1.20
CA THR A 169 15.68 22.37 -2.52
C THR A 169 14.29 22.88 -2.88
N ARG A 170 13.52 23.33 -1.89
CA ARG A 170 12.08 23.65 -1.99
C ARG A 170 11.23 22.53 -2.59
N ASN A 171 11.73 21.30 -2.60
CA ASN A 171 11.09 20.14 -3.26
C ASN A 171 11.04 18.89 -2.38
N ALA A 172 11.39 19.00 -1.09
CA ALA A 172 11.35 17.90 -0.14
C ALA A 172 10.22 18.03 0.90
N THR A 173 9.88 19.24 1.33
CA THR A 173 8.95 19.50 2.44
C THR A 173 8.26 20.85 2.31
N PHE A 174 7.13 21.02 2.99
CA PHE A 174 6.48 22.32 3.19
C PHE A 174 7.13 23.13 4.34
N ALA A 175 8.03 22.52 5.12
CA ALA A 175 8.76 23.25 6.16
C ALA A 175 9.65 24.33 5.52
N VAL A 176 9.63 25.52 6.11
CA VAL A 176 10.47 26.67 5.69
C VAL A 176 11.66 26.90 6.61
N GLU A 177 11.66 26.27 7.77
CA GLU A 177 12.72 26.32 8.78
C GLU A 177 13.02 24.90 9.28
N VAL A 178 14.27 24.65 9.66
CA VAL A 178 14.69 23.36 10.23
C VAL A 178 14.03 23.21 11.61
N PRO A 179 13.23 22.14 11.84
CA PRO A 179 12.62 21.90 13.15
C PRO A 179 13.67 21.68 14.24
N THR A 180 13.32 21.94 15.50
CA THR A 180 14.22 21.64 16.62
C THR A 180 14.29 20.14 16.89
N ARG A 181 15.37 19.70 17.55
CA ARG A 181 15.53 18.31 17.99
C ARG A 181 14.32 17.86 18.80
N GLU A 182 13.84 18.68 19.73
CA GLU A 182 12.74 18.33 20.64
C GLU A 182 11.43 18.09 19.88
N GLN A 183 11.17 18.89 18.84
CA GLN A 183 9.99 18.72 17.99
C GLN A 183 10.04 17.39 17.24
N LEU A 184 11.20 17.07 16.65
CA LEU A 184 11.40 15.82 15.94
C LEU A 184 11.41 14.61 16.88
N ASP A 185 11.94 14.77 18.10
CA ASP A 185 11.95 13.73 19.13
C ASP A 185 10.54 13.32 19.56
N VAL A 186 9.60 14.27 19.63
CA VAL A 186 8.18 13.99 19.91
C VAL A 186 7.48 13.36 18.71
N GLN A 187 7.80 13.82 17.50
CA GLN A 187 7.12 13.38 16.28
C GLN A 187 7.55 11.98 15.81
N TRP A 188 8.85 11.69 15.87
CA TRP A 188 9.44 10.48 15.30
C TRP A 188 9.34 9.30 16.25
N LEU A 189 8.93 8.16 15.72
CA LEU A 189 8.87 6.90 16.47
C LEU A 189 10.29 6.45 16.88
N PRO A 190 10.60 6.29 18.19
CA PRO A 190 11.96 6.03 18.66
C PRO A 190 12.65 4.81 18.03
N LYS A 191 11.90 3.73 17.76
CA LYS A 191 12.43 2.49 17.16
C LYS A 191 12.65 2.57 15.65
N HIS A 192 12.18 3.63 15.01
CA HIS A 192 12.16 3.78 13.56
C HIS A 192 12.88 5.07 13.14
N ARG A 193 14.09 5.26 13.68
CA ARG A 193 14.99 6.35 13.32
C ARG A 193 16.29 5.76 12.82
N TRP A 194 16.57 5.95 11.55
CA TRP A 194 17.68 5.32 10.85
C TRP A 194 18.59 6.38 10.24
N VAL A 195 19.89 6.15 10.32
CA VAL A 195 20.90 6.93 9.59
C VAL A 195 21.67 6.00 8.65
N ALA A 196 22.00 6.51 7.47
CA ALA A 196 22.91 5.89 6.53
C ALA A 196 24.29 6.54 6.66
N THR A 197 25.32 5.71 6.71
CA THR A 197 26.72 6.15 6.82
C THR A 197 27.58 5.59 5.69
N ILE A 198 28.51 6.41 5.22
CA ILE A 198 29.62 6.02 4.33
C ILE A 198 30.88 6.53 5.00
N ASP A 199 31.88 5.68 5.21
CA ASP A 199 33.11 6.02 5.93
C ASP A 199 32.84 6.74 7.28
N ASP A 200 31.89 6.20 8.05
CA ASP A 200 31.36 6.74 9.32
C ASP A 200 30.67 8.12 9.26
N LEU A 201 30.64 8.78 8.10
CA LEU A 201 29.92 10.03 7.90
C LEU A 201 28.43 9.77 7.65
N VAL A 202 27.56 10.45 8.38
CA VAL A 202 26.10 10.40 8.14
C VAL A 202 25.76 11.13 6.83
N VAL A 203 25.23 10.38 5.87
CA VAL A 203 24.93 10.82 4.49
C VAL A 203 23.44 10.78 4.16
N GLY A 204 22.61 10.35 5.09
CA GLY A 204 21.16 10.32 4.94
C GLY A 204 20.49 9.79 6.19
N TRP A 205 19.18 9.99 6.28
CA TRP A 205 18.37 9.47 7.37
C TRP A 205 16.95 9.15 6.92
N ALA A 206 16.28 8.29 7.67
CA ALA A 206 14.90 7.92 7.43
C ALA A 206 14.17 7.68 8.74
N THR A 207 12.93 8.16 8.82
CA THR A 207 12.12 8.07 10.03
C THR A 207 10.67 7.68 9.73
N LEU A 208 10.01 7.09 10.73
CA LEU A 208 8.56 6.94 10.77
C LEU A 208 7.95 7.89 11.82
N SER A 209 6.77 8.42 11.49
CA SER A 209 5.87 9.11 12.42
C SER A 209 4.49 8.45 12.39
N GLN A 210 3.69 8.56 13.45
CA GLN A 210 2.31 8.08 13.39
C GLN A 210 1.51 8.92 12.39
N ALA A 211 0.75 8.26 11.50
CA ALA A 211 -0.10 8.97 10.55
C ALA A 211 -1.29 9.67 11.23
N SER A 212 -1.71 9.18 12.40
CA SER A 212 -2.81 9.74 13.19
C SER A 212 -2.73 9.25 14.63
N GLY A 213 -3.11 10.08 15.60
CA GLY A 213 -3.19 9.70 17.01
C GLY A 213 -4.42 8.85 17.37
N ARG A 214 -5.32 8.57 16.41
CA ARG A 214 -6.48 7.70 16.63
C ARG A 214 -6.06 6.24 16.56
N ASP A 215 -6.44 5.43 17.54
CA ASP A 215 -6.04 4.01 17.64
C ASP A 215 -6.36 3.17 16.38
N CYS A 216 -7.43 3.49 15.65
CA CYS A 216 -7.74 2.81 14.38
C CYS A 216 -6.70 2.99 13.27
N TYR A 217 -5.71 3.89 13.47
CA TYR A 217 -4.57 4.11 12.58
C TYR A 217 -3.23 3.67 13.21
N ARG A 218 -3.23 2.92 14.32
CA ARG A 218 -1.99 2.59 15.06
C ARG A 218 -0.88 1.92 14.24
N GLY A 219 -1.24 1.15 13.21
CA GLY A 219 -0.29 0.52 12.28
C GLY A 219 -0.19 1.22 10.93
N VAL A 220 -0.56 2.51 10.87
CA VAL A 220 -0.32 3.39 9.74
C VAL A 220 0.73 4.43 10.13
N ALA A 221 1.86 4.41 9.44
CA ALA A 221 2.95 5.35 9.67
C ALA A 221 3.25 6.20 8.42
N GLU A 222 3.65 7.44 8.66
CA GLU A 222 4.18 8.33 7.63
C GLU A 222 5.70 8.22 7.58
N ASN A 223 6.23 7.95 6.39
CA ASN A 223 7.64 7.77 6.14
C ASN A 223 8.26 9.06 5.58
N SER A 224 9.38 9.46 6.19
CA SER A 224 10.30 10.47 5.69
C SER A 224 11.66 9.86 5.38
N VAL A 225 12.30 10.30 4.29
CA VAL A 225 13.65 9.89 3.89
C VAL A 225 14.38 11.07 3.27
N TYR A 226 15.58 11.36 3.75
CA TYR A 226 16.43 12.45 3.27
C TYR A 226 17.83 11.92 2.99
N VAL A 227 18.42 12.43 1.92
CA VAL A 227 19.78 12.10 1.49
C VAL A 227 20.55 13.41 1.36
N ALA A 228 21.74 13.43 1.94
CA ALA A 228 22.63 14.57 1.90
C ALA A 228 22.89 15.02 0.46
N ASP A 229 23.11 16.32 0.29
CA ASP A 229 23.53 16.85 -1.00
C ASP A 229 24.85 16.22 -1.47
N GLY A 230 24.99 16.01 -2.78
CA GLY A 230 26.12 15.27 -3.35
C GLY A 230 26.12 13.74 -3.12
N MET A 231 25.26 13.20 -2.26
CA MET A 231 25.14 11.74 -2.01
C MET A 231 23.96 11.08 -2.72
N ARG A 232 23.19 11.85 -3.50
CA ARG A 232 22.07 11.34 -4.31
C ARG A 232 22.57 10.47 -5.45
N GLY A 233 21.77 9.49 -5.87
CA GLY A 233 22.14 8.56 -6.94
C GLY A 233 23.09 7.43 -6.53
N ARG A 234 23.66 7.47 -5.31
CA ARG A 234 24.54 6.41 -4.77
C ARG A 234 23.83 5.25 -4.09
N GLY A 235 22.50 5.17 -4.17
CA GLY A 235 21.73 4.10 -3.50
C GLY A 235 21.46 4.32 -2.00
N VAL A 236 21.91 5.43 -1.39
CA VAL A 236 21.67 5.76 0.03
C VAL A 236 20.18 5.70 0.41
N GLY A 237 19.31 6.33 -0.40
CA GLY A 237 17.87 6.31 -0.18
C GLY A 237 17.26 4.90 -0.26
N LYS A 238 17.80 4.03 -1.14
CA LYS A 238 17.33 2.64 -1.27
C LYS A 238 17.66 1.84 -0.01
N ALA A 239 18.88 1.96 0.50
CA ALA A 239 19.31 1.30 1.72
C ALA A 239 18.46 1.73 2.93
N LEU A 240 18.20 3.04 3.04
CA LEU A 240 17.33 3.62 4.08
C LEU A 240 15.90 3.09 3.99
N LEU A 241 15.27 3.13 2.80
CA LEU A 241 13.91 2.62 2.63
C LEU A 241 13.81 1.11 2.83
N ARG A 242 14.82 0.32 2.45
CA ARG A 242 14.84 -1.12 2.73
C ARG A 242 14.80 -1.36 4.24
N LYS A 243 15.69 -0.73 5.01
CA LYS A 243 15.74 -0.88 6.48
C LYS A 243 14.43 -0.40 7.12
N GLN A 244 14.02 0.79 6.71
CA GLN A 244 12.66 1.31 6.65
C GLN A 244 11.53 0.28 6.78
N VAL A 245 11.27 -0.28 5.61
CA VAL A 245 10.21 -1.21 5.29
C VAL A 245 10.32 -2.48 6.13
N MET A 246 11.50 -3.08 6.20
CA MET A 246 11.69 -4.32 6.95
C MET A 246 11.36 -4.12 8.43
N SER A 247 11.88 -3.04 9.03
CA SER A 247 11.60 -2.74 10.43
C SER A 247 10.12 -2.45 10.68
N ALA A 248 9.45 -1.76 9.77
CA ALA A 248 8.04 -1.44 9.89
C ALA A 248 7.17 -2.71 9.85
N ASP A 249 7.47 -3.62 8.92
CA ASP A 249 6.77 -4.91 8.81
C ASP A 249 6.97 -5.75 10.08
N ASP A 250 8.19 -5.82 10.61
CA ASP A 250 8.50 -6.55 11.85
C ASP A 250 7.79 -5.99 13.09
N ASP A 251 7.58 -4.68 13.15
CA ASP A 251 6.94 -3.97 14.28
C ASP A 251 5.40 -3.83 14.09
N GLY A 252 4.84 -4.51 13.07
CA GLY A 252 3.39 -4.65 12.87
C GLY A 252 2.70 -3.47 12.15
N PHE A 253 3.45 -2.59 11.48
CA PHE A 253 2.86 -1.56 10.63
C PHE A 253 2.30 -2.19 9.35
N TRP A 254 0.99 -2.10 9.13
CA TRP A 254 0.34 -2.62 7.91
C TRP A 254 0.34 -1.61 6.77
N THR A 255 0.61 -0.32 7.03
CA THR A 255 0.71 0.70 5.98
C THR A 255 1.78 1.74 6.29
N LEU A 256 2.67 1.96 5.33
CA LEU A 256 3.52 3.14 5.24
C LEU A 256 2.94 4.08 4.19
N GLN A 257 2.91 5.38 4.46
CA GLN A 257 2.48 6.38 3.50
C GLN A 257 3.47 7.54 3.44
N THR A 258 3.44 8.28 2.35
CA THR A 258 4.20 9.52 2.22
C THR A 258 3.54 10.44 1.20
N SER A 259 3.83 11.73 1.31
CA SER A 259 3.32 12.76 0.41
C SER A 259 4.49 13.49 -0.24
N ILE A 260 4.60 13.39 -1.56
CA ILE A 260 5.78 13.88 -2.29
C ILE A 260 5.35 14.93 -3.30
N PHE A 261 6.11 16.01 -3.44
CA PHE A 261 5.90 16.96 -4.53
C PHE A 261 6.05 16.28 -5.89
N PRO A 262 5.16 16.54 -6.88
CA PRO A 262 5.26 15.95 -8.20
C PRO A 262 6.64 16.14 -8.84
N GLU A 263 7.26 17.31 -8.66
CA GLU A 263 8.56 17.66 -9.22
C GLU A 263 9.69 16.76 -8.71
N ASN A 264 9.54 16.15 -7.52
CA ASN A 264 10.52 15.26 -6.92
C ASN A 264 10.38 13.82 -7.47
N ARG A 265 10.62 13.68 -8.78
CA ARG A 265 10.54 12.39 -9.50
C ARG A 265 11.51 11.35 -8.93
N ALA A 266 12.67 11.79 -8.43
CA ALA A 266 13.66 10.90 -7.82
C ALA A 266 13.09 10.22 -6.55
N SER A 267 12.44 10.99 -5.67
CA SER A 267 11.80 10.44 -4.48
C SER A 267 10.62 9.53 -4.83
N ILE A 268 9.78 9.90 -5.80
CA ILE A 268 8.67 9.06 -6.27
C ILE A 268 9.21 7.70 -6.80
N SER A 269 10.22 7.73 -7.67
CA SER A 269 10.85 6.52 -8.21
C SER A 269 11.50 5.67 -7.11
N LEU A 270 12.14 6.31 -6.13
CA LEU A 270 12.74 5.63 -4.98
C LEU A 270 11.67 4.89 -4.17
N HIS A 271 10.55 5.52 -3.85
CA HIS A 271 9.46 4.88 -3.12
C HIS A 271 8.81 3.75 -3.93
N HIS A 272 8.63 3.91 -5.25
CA HIS A 272 8.16 2.82 -6.11
C HIS A 272 9.09 1.61 -6.08
N SER A 273 10.41 1.82 -6.09
CA SER A 273 11.39 0.73 -5.94
C SER A 273 11.31 0.03 -4.58
N ALA A 274 10.71 0.69 -3.57
CA ALA A 274 10.45 0.12 -2.25
C ALA A 274 9.03 -0.44 -2.08
N GLY A 275 8.29 -0.65 -3.19
CA GLY A 275 6.96 -1.26 -3.16
C GLY A 275 5.80 -0.31 -2.90
N PHE A 276 6.06 1.01 -2.86
CA PHE A 276 4.99 2.00 -2.75
C PHE A 276 4.24 2.11 -4.08
N ARG A 277 2.93 2.33 -4.00
CA ARG A 277 2.05 2.64 -5.12
C ARG A 277 1.55 4.07 -4.99
N THR A 278 1.27 4.70 -6.12
CA THR A 278 0.53 5.97 -6.13
C THR A 278 -0.92 5.69 -5.77
N VAL A 279 -1.45 6.43 -4.80
CA VAL A 279 -2.86 6.40 -4.39
C VAL A 279 -3.64 7.48 -5.13
N GLY A 280 -3.05 8.67 -5.28
CA GLY A 280 -3.68 9.79 -5.98
C GLY A 280 -2.87 11.08 -5.87
N ILE A 281 -3.40 12.14 -6.45
CA ILE A 281 -2.84 13.50 -6.38
C ILE A 281 -3.77 14.34 -5.51
N ARG A 282 -3.19 15.09 -4.56
CA ARG A 282 -3.88 16.11 -3.79
C ARG A 282 -3.53 17.47 -4.38
N GLU A 283 -4.48 18.05 -5.12
CA GLU A 283 -4.31 19.32 -5.81
C GLU A 283 -4.39 20.50 -4.82
N LYS A 284 -3.46 21.45 -4.94
CA LYS A 284 -3.40 22.71 -4.18
C LYS A 284 -3.62 22.50 -2.67
N ILE A 285 -3.01 21.46 -2.12
CA ILE A 285 -3.29 21.03 -0.75
C ILE A 285 -2.68 21.96 0.31
N ALA A 286 -1.57 22.63 -0.01
CA ALA A 286 -0.89 23.57 0.86
C ALA A 286 -0.08 24.59 0.07
N GLN A 287 0.30 25.69 0.73
CA GLN A 287 1.04 26.80 0.14
C GLN A 287 2.50 26.77 0.61
N LEU A 288 3.45 26.99 -0.32
CA LEU A 288 4.87 27.20 -0.05
C LEU A 288 5.31 28.46 -0.80
N ASP A 289 5.89 29.44 -0.09
CA ASP A 289 6.34 30.73 -0.67
C ASP A 289 5.24 31.46 -1.48
N GLY A 290 4.00 31.41 -1.00
CA GLY A 290 2.86 32.02 -1.69
C GLY A 290 2.29 31.20 -2.85
N ILE A 291 2.90 30.07 -3.21
CA ILE A 291 2.47 29.20 -4.32
C ILE A 291 1.71 27.99 -3.77
N TRP A 292 0.51 27.75 -4.27
CA TRP A 292 -0.25 26.53 -3.99
C TRP A 292 0.39 25.34 -4.69
N ARG A 293 0.67 24.27 -3.95
CA ARG A 293 1.35 23.09 -4.48
C ARG A 293 0.53 21.82 -4.32
N ASP A 294 0.70 20.95 -5.30
CA ASP A 294 0.13 19.61 -5.32
C ASP A 294 1.06 18.63 -4.61
N THR A 295 0.51 17.49 -4.20
CA THR A 295 1.31 16.36 -3.72
C THR A 295 0.80 15.04 -4.29
N VAL A 296 1.72 14.13 -4.57
CA VAL A 296 1.42 12.74 -4.90
C VAL A 296 1.40 11.96 -3.59
N LEU A 297 0.26 11.35 -3.27
CA LEU A 297 0.13 10.46 -2.12
C LEU A 297 0.56 9.05 -2.54
N LEU A 298 1.54 8.50 -1.84
CA LEU A 298 2.03 7.15 -2.03
C LEU A 298 1.75 6.32 -0.79
N GLU A 299 1.47 5.03 -0.97
CA GLU A 299 1.38 4.08 0.14
C GLU A 299 2.11 2.78 -0.20
N ARG A 300 2.58 2.09 0.84
CA ARG A 300 3.00 0.70 0.80
C ARG A 300 2.23 -0.06 1.87
N ARG A 301 1.65 -1.21 1.49
CA ARG A 301 1.00 -2.11 2.44
C ARG A 301 1.91 -3.31 2.74
N SER A 302 1.96 -3.72 4.00
CA SER A 302 2.63 -4.97 4.39
C SER A 302 1.92 -6.18 3.76
N ALA A 303 2.67 -7.24 3.49
CA ALA A 303 2.13 -8.51 3.03
C ALA A 303 1.73 -9.43 4.19
N ALA A 304 2.18 -9.13 5.41
CA ALA A 304 1.73 -9.86 6.59
C ALA A 304 0.22 -9.68 6.72
N GLU A 305 -0.49 -10.79 6.73
CA GLU A 305 -1.93 -10.85 6.98
C GLU A 305 -2.20 -10.12 8.29
N SER A 306 -2.99 -9.05 8.24
CA SER A 306 -3.32 -8.27 9.44
C SER A 306 -4.08 -9.19 10.38
N ALA A 307 -3.42 -9.64 11.45
CA ALA A 307 -3.97 -10.53 12.47
C ALA A 307 -5.18 -9.91 13.19
#